data_AF-A0A1V5HQD6-F1
#
_entry.id   AF-A0A1V5HQD6-F1
#
_cell.length_a   1.000
_cell.length_b   1.000
_cell.length_c   1.000
_cell.angle_alpha   90.00
_cell.angle_beta   90.00
_cell.angle_gamma   90.00
#
_symmetry.space_group_name_H-M   'P 1'
#
loop_
_entity.id
_entity.type
_entity.pdbx_description
1 polymer ?
#
loop_
_entity_poly.entity_id
_entity_poly.type
_entity_poly.pdbx_seq_one_letter_code
_entity_poly.pdbx_strand_id
1 'polypeptide(L)'
;MDAPKSDNIIISLQHITKEFDGVTVVNDFNLDIKKGEFVTILGPSGCGKTTTLRMIAGFEIPTKGQILLNGEDISMLPPYKRPVNTVFQHYALFPHLDVYDNVAFGLKLKKVPTEVSDRHGKKVMKLKHLSAKEIDEKVTRALTIVDLDEMEDRDVETLSGGQQQRVAIARAIVNEPKVLLLDEPLSALDHKMRKDMQIELKDMHKKLGITFIYVTHDQEEALTMSDTIVVMKNGVIQQVGTPEGIYNEPVSAYVADFIGESNIYNGTMIGKKKVRFIGAAWNCIDDFPLNEKVDITIRPEDVIMGNPGKGTVDGVITSKIFKGVHYEFVVNVGKNEVLCRDTHDHKVGANVSLHVVKENIQIMKKELTENEYTDAWINSNGQVVIGEDPFDCDLTQLVPHSRMDVDGYVVDSKTKKRYDFKDAEVVAEAALDKVDLSDDLSVGQSKGSVINKVWIGDHYQLIVRTDDDEDFVVNTPYNWNENDIVSVAIKKEDIKLRLKGDLDNYVVQ
;
A
#
# COMPACT_ATOMS: atom_id res chain seq x y z
N MET A 1 -15.78 5.30 -17.05
CA MET A 1 -15.37 3.87 -17.10
C MET A 1 -16.64 3.06 -16.96
N ASP A 2 -17.00 2.31 -18.00
CA ASP A 2 -18.16 1.41 -17.91
C ASP A 2 -17.87 0.32 -16.89
N ALA A 3 -18.79 0.12 -15.94
CA ALA A 3 -18.71 -0.97 -14.98
C ALA A 3 -18.55 -2.29 -15.76
N PRO A 4 -17.56 -3.13 -15.42
CA PRO A 4 -17.33 -4.37 -16.15
C PRO A 4 -18.60 -5.24 -16.08
N LYS A 5 -19.01 -5.80 -17.23
CA LYS A 5 -20.09 -6.79 -17.28
C LYS A 5 -19.75 -7.93 -16.30
N SER A 6 -20.71 -8.28 -15.43
CA SER A 6 -20.56 -9.27 -14.35
C SER A 6 -19.96 -10.61 -14.78
N ASP A 7 -20.12 -10.99 -16.04
CA ASP A 7 -19.75 -12.31 -16.55
C ASP A 7 -18.23 -12.54 -16.68
N ASN A 8 -17.39 -11.51 -16.50
CA ASN A 8 -15.93 -11.65 -16.61
C ASN A 8 -15.19 -11.68 -15.26
N ILE A 9 -15.89 -11.49 -14.13
CA ILE A 9 -15.27 -11.48 -12.80
C ILE A 9 -15.18 -12.92 -12.27
N ILE A 10 -13.96 -13.38 -11.95
CA ILE A 10 -13.74 -14.72 -11.39
C ILE A 10 -13.71 -14.73 -9.87
N ILE A 11 -13.12 -13.70 -9.25
CA ILE A 11 -13.07 -13.51 -7.80
C ILE A 11 -13.59 -12.11 -7.50
N SER A 12 -14.52 -12.00 -6.55
CA SER A 12 -14.99 -10.72 -6.01
C SER A 12 -14.87 -10.76 -4.50
N LEU A 13 -14.11 -9.82 -3.94
CA LEU A 13 -13.96 -9.59 -2.51
C LEU A 13 -14.83 -8.38 -2.17
N GLN A 14 -15.84 -8.59 -1.32
CA GLN A 14 -16.84 -7.58 -1.00
C GLN A 14 -16.82 -7.28 0.50
N HIS A 15 -16.44 -6.06 0.85
CA HIS A 15 -16.36 -5.54 2.21
C HIS A 15 -15.62 -6.48 3.17
N ILE A 16 -14.50 -7.05 2.70
CA ILE A 16 -13.75 -8.04 3.48
C ILE A 16 -13.03 -7.35 4.64
N THR A 17 -13.39 -7.75 5.86
CA THR A 17 -12.69 -7.34 7.07
C THR A 17 -12.19 -8.59 7.80
N LYS A 18 -10.95 -8.53 8.28
CA LYS A 18 -10.36 -9.57 9.13
C LYS A 18 -9.79 -8.93 10.40
N GLU A 19 -10.30 -9.42 11.52
CA GLU A 19 -9.89 -9.06 12.87
C GLU A 19 -9.27 -10.29 13.55
N PHE A 20 -8.16 -10.09 14.25
CA PHE A 20 -7.56 -11.08 15.15
C PHE A 20 -7.50 -10.49 16.56
N ASP A 21 -8.16 -11.13 17.52
CA ASP A 21 -8.18 -10.71 18.92
C ASP A 21 -8.50 -9.19 19.11
N GLY A 22 -9.40 -8.66 18.29
CA GLY A 22 -9.82 -7.25 18.29
C GLY A 22 -8.99 -6.32 17.39
N VAL A 23 -7.85 -6.76 16.87
CA VAL A 23 -7.00 -5.97 15.96
C VAL A 23 -7.41 -6.20 14.51
N THR A 24 -7.76 -5.12 13.81
CA THR A 24 -8.13 -5.18 12.37
C THR A 24 -6.88 -5.25 11.50
N VAL A 25 -6.70 -6.36 10.78
CA VAL A 25 -5.55 -6.60 9.89
C VAL A 25 -5.88 -6.34 8.42
N VAL A 26 -7.14 -6.55 8.03
CA VAL A 26 -7.67 -6.19 6.70
C VAL A 26 -8.97 -5.46 6.95
N ASN A 27 -9.15 -4.27 6.36
CA ASN A 27 -10.29 -3.40 6.64
C ASN A 27 -11.00 -3.01 5.34
N ASP A 28 -12.28 -3.35 5.24
CA ASP A 28 -13.17 -3.02 4.12
C ASP A 28 -12.53 -3.23 2.73
N PHE A 29 -11.93 -4.41 2.55
CA PHE A 29 -11.20 -4.74 1.32
C PHE A 29 -12.18 -5.13 0.21
N ASN A 30 -12.17 -4.33 -0.86
CA ASN A 30 -13.05 -4.48 -2.01
C ASN A 30 -12.22 -4.64 -3.30
N LEU A 31 -12.36 -5.77 -3.99
CA LEU A 31 -11.58 -6.06 -5.19
C LEU A 31 -12.31 -7.05 -6.11
N ASP A 32 -12.43 -6.68 -7.38
CA ASP A 32 -12.88 -7.55 -8.45
C ASP A 32 -11.70 -7.96 -9.33
N ILE A 33 -11.55 -9.26 -9.54
CA ILE A 33 -10.49 -9.85 -10.37
C ILE A 33 -11.12 -10.51 -11.58
N LYS A 34 -10.58 -10.21 -12.77
CA LYS A 34 -11.08 -10.77 -14.04
C LYS A 34 -10.48 -12.14 -14.29
N LYS A 35 -11.20 -12.94 -15.07
CA LYS A 35 -10.72 -14.27 -15.48
C LYS A 35 -9.47 -14.15 -16.35
N GLY A 36 -8.42 -14.89 -15.97
CA GLY A 36 -7.14 -14.93 -16.71
C GLY A 36 -6.24 -13.72 -16.48
N GLU A 37 -6.55 -12.90 -15.46
CA GLU A 37 -5.75 -11.75 -15.08
C GLU A 37 -4.61 -12.17 -14.13
N PHE A 38 -3.43 -11.57 -14.31
CA PHE A 38 -2.34 -11.62 -13.34
C PHE A 38 -2.46 -10.42 -12.40
N VAL A 39 -2.99 -10.65 -11.20
CA VAL A 39 -3.13 -9.64 -10.16
C VAL A 39 -2.04 -9.80 -9.11
N THR A 40 -1.34 -8.71 -8.80
CA THR A 40 -0.37 -8.67 -7.70
C THR A 40 -0.87 -7.78 -6.58
N ILE A 41 -0.91 -8.32 -5.36
CA ILE A 41 -1.09 -7.58 -4.13
C ILE A 41 0.29 -7.20 -3.60
N LEU A 42 0.56 -5.90 -3.60
CA LEU A 42 1.83 -5.29 -3.22
C LEU A 42 1.63 -4.39 -2.00
N GLY A 43 2.60 -4.35 -1.11
CA GLY A 43 2.52 -3.54 0.12
C GLY A 43 3.64 -3.90 1.09
N PRO A 44 3.86 -3.10 2.14
CA PRO A 44 4.90 -3.36 3.13
C PRO A 44 4.60 -4.63 3.95
N SER A 45 5.60 -5.09 4.71
CA SER A 45 5.42 -6.20 5.65
C SER A 45 4.30 -5.90 6.64
N GLY A 46 3.47 -6.91 6.94
CA GLY A 46 2.38 -6.76 7.91
C GLY A 46 1.10 -6.06 7.40
N CYS A 47 1.05 -5.53 6.17
CA CYS A 47 -0.14 -4.80 5.69
C CYS A 47 -1.37 -5.66 5.33
N GLY A 48 -1.33 -6.97 5.57
CA GLY A 48 -2.47 -7.88 5.38
C GLY A 48 -2.48 -8.70 4.07
N LYS A 49 -1.47 -8.60 3.20
CA LYS A 49 -1.43 -9.30 1.89
C LYS A 49 -1.64 -10.82 1.98
N THR A 50 -0.80 -11.49 2.76
CA THR A 50 -0.87 -12.94 2.98
C THR A 50 -2.17 -13.33 3.68
N THR A 51 -2.69 -12.48 4.58
CA THR A 51 -4.00 -12.70 5.22
C THR A 51 -5.12 -12.68 4.18
N THR A 52 -5.12 -11.70 3.27
CA THR A 52 -6.07 -11.64 2.14
C THR A 52 -5.97 -12.89 1.26
N LEU A 53 -4.75 -13.31 0.90
CA LEU A 53 -4.55 -14.51 0.09
C LEU A 53 -5.04 -15.79 0.80
N ARG A 54 -4.77 -15.92 2.10
CA ARG A 54 -5.23 -17.05 2.94
C ARG A 54 -6.74 -17.07 3.09
N MET A 55 -7.39 -15.91 3.14
CA MET A 55 -8.86 -15.82 3.12
C MET A 55 -9.43 -16.33 1.80
N ILE A 56 -8.81 -16.04 0.65
CA ILE A 56 -9.23 -16.59 -0.66
C ILE A 56 -9.00 -18.11 -0.72
N ALA A 57 -7.88 -18.58 -0.18
CA ALA A 57 -7.54 -20.01 -0.10
C ALA A 57 -8.40 -20.79 0.92
N GLY A 58 -9.06 -20.10 1.85
CA GLY A 58 -9.86 -20.67 2.93
C GLY A 58 -9.08 -21.15 4.15
N PHE A 59 -7.79 -20.81 4.23
CA PHE A 59 -7.00 -21.03 5.45
C PHE A 59 -7.37 -20.05 6.55
N GLU A 60 -7.94 -18.91 6.18
CA GLU A 60 -8.54 -17.93 7.08
C GLU A 60 -10.00 -17.69 6.70
N ILE A 61 -10.84 -17.43 7.70
CA ILE A 61 -12.24 -17.03 7.50
C ILE A 61 -12.32 -15.52 7.72
N PRO A 62 -12.95 -14.75 6.80
CA PRO A 62 -13.18 -13.32 7.01
C PRO A 62 -14.09 -13.08 8.22
N THR A 63 -13.82 -12.04 8.99
CA THR A 63 -14.68 -11.63 10.11
C THR A 63 -15.98 -11.00 9.60
N LYS A 64 -15.89 -10.20 8.53
CA LYS A 64 -17.03 -9.59 7.82
C LYS A 64 -16.79 -9.62 6.31
N GLY A 65 -17.85 -9.46 5.53
CA GLY A 65 -17.81 -9.45 4.07
C GLY A 65 -17.98 -10.83 3.43
N GLN A 66 -17.84 -10.88 2.11
CA GLN A 66 -18.05 -12.08 1.30
C GLN A 66 -16.99 -12.22 0.21
N ILE A 67 -16.60 -13.47 -0.05
CA ILE A 67 -15.70 -13.88 -1.12
C ILE A 67 -16.52 -14.69 -2.13
N LEU A 68 -16.68 -14.15 -3.33
CA LEU A 68 -17.39 -14.82 -4.41
C LEU A 68 -16.40 -15.39 -5.43
N LEU A 69 -16.64 -16.62 -5.88
CA LEU A 69 -15.91 -17.27 -6.96
C LEU A 69 -16.89 -17.62 -8.09
N ASN A 70 -16.73 -17.01 -9.27
CA ASN A 70 -17.73 -17.04 -10.35
C ASN A 70 -19.16 -16.71 -9.86
N GLY A 71 -19.29 -15.77 -8.92
CA GLY A 71 -20.55 -15.37 -8.32
C GLY A 71 -21.09 -16.28 -7.21
N GLU A 72 -20.44 -17.42 -6.91
CA GLU A 72 -20.81 -18.30 -5.80
C GLU A 72 -20.03 -17.94 -4.54
N ASP A 73 -20.71 -17.78 -3.39
CA ASP A 73 -20.06 -17.50 -2.11
C ASP A 73 -19.22 -18.70 -1.64
N ILE A 74 -17.93 -18.46 -1.46
CA ILE A 74 -16.95 -19.44 -0.96
C ILE A 74 -16.40 -19.12 0.43
N SER A 75 -16.86 -18.03 1.07
CA SER A 75 -16.29 -17.48 2.32
C SER A 75 -16.14 -18.50 3.43
N MET A 76 -17.13 -19.38 3.59
CA MET A 76 -17.19 -20.43 4.62
C MET A 76 -16.72 -21.80 4.13
N LEU A 77 -16.31 -21.93 2.87
CA LEU A 77 -15.80 -23.21 2.36
C LEU A 77 -14.41 -23.48 2.92
N PRO A 78 -14.12 -24.69 3.41
CA PRO A 78 -12.77 -25.07 3.80
C PRO A 78 -11.87 -25.23 2.57
N PRO A 79 -10.53 -25.16 2.71
CA PRO A 79 -9.59 -25.14 1.59
C PRO A 79 -9.78 -26.28 0.59
N TYR A 80 -9.98 -27.50 1.07
CA TYR A 80 -10.12 -28.70 0.23
C TYR A 80 -11.41 -28.75 -0.61
N LYS A 81 -12.36 -27.84 -0.38
CA LYS A 81 -13.57 -27.68 -1.21
C LYS A 81 -13.48 -26.49 -2.17
N ARG A 82 -12.45 -25.65 -2.06
CA ARG A 82 -12.30 -24.48 -2.92
C ARG A 82 -11.62 -24.89 -4.23
N PRO A 83 -12.10 -24.41 -5.39
CA PRO A 83 -11.49 -24.71 -6.69
C PRO A 83 -10.29 -23.80 -6.99
N VAL A 84 -9.42 -23.61 -6.00
CA VAL A 84 -8.21 -22.77 -6.03
C VAL A 84 -7.03 -23.56 -5.47
N ASN A 85 -5.83 -23.31 -5.98
CA ASN A 85 -4.61 -23.94 -5.48
C ASN A 85 -3.60 -22.86 -5.06
N THR A 86 -2.83 -23.15 -4.01
CA THR A 86 -1.85 -22.23 -3.43
C THR A 86 -0.43 -22.79 -3.55
N VAL A 87 0.50 -21.94 -3.98
CA VAL A 87 1.95 -22.15 -3.84
C VAL A 87 2.43 -21.30 -2.68
N PHE A 88 2.98 -21.96 -1.66
CA PHE A 88 3.47 -21.31 -0.45
C PHE A 88 4.94 -20.87 -0.61
N GLN A 89 5.34 -19.91 0.22
CA GLN A 89 6.68 -19.34 0.30
C GLN A 89 7.80 -20.40 0.39
N HIS A 90 7.62 -21.45 1.19
CA HIS A 90 8.62 -22.52 1.35
C HIS A 90 8.46 -23.70 0.39
N TYR A 91 7.69 -23.55 -0.70
CA TYR A 91 7.32 -24.56 -1.70
C TYR A 91 6.54 -25.76 -1.16
N ALA A 92 6.73 -26.14 0.10
CA ALA A 92 6.12 -27.26 0.81
C ALA A 92 6.17 -28.56 0.00
N LEU A 93 7.29 -28.83 -0.68
CA LEU A 93 7.51 -30.09 -1.39
C LEU A 93 7.62 -31.25 -0.40
N PHE A 94 7.20 -32.44 -0.81
CA PHE A 94 7.34 -33.65 -0.01
C PHE A 94 8.75 -34.22 -0.24
N PRO A 95 9.65 -34.16 0.76
CA PRO A 95 11.07 -34.51 0.56
C PRO A 95 11.28 -36.01 0.32
N HIS A 96 10.30 -36.83 0.71
CA HIS A 96 10.34 -38.29 0.55
C HIS A 96 9.75 -38.77 -0.79
N LEU A 97 9.34 -37.85 -1.66
CA LEU A 97 8.78 -38.14 -2.98
C LEU A 97 9.68 -37.50 -4.06
N ASP A 98 9.79 -38.15 -5.21
CA ASP A 98 10.44 -37.58 -6.38
C ASP A 98 9.57 -36.47 -7.02
N VAL A 99 10.07 -35.87 -8.11
CA VAL A 99 9.35 -34.83 -8.85
C VAL A 99 7.98 -35.33 -9.33
N TYR A 100 7.92 -36.51 -9.95
CA TYR A 100 6.69 -37.08 -10.47
C TYR A 100 5.65 -37.26 -9.38
N ASP A 101 6.02 -37.89 -8.27
CA ASP A 101 5.12 -38.21 -7.17
C ASP A 101 4.68 -36.95 -6.41
N ASN A 102 5.54 -35.93 -6.31
CA ASN A 102 5.14 -34.62 -5.80
C ASN A 102 4.01 -34.01 -6.63
N VAL A 103 4.14 -34.03 -7.96
CA VAL A 103 3.12 -33.48 -8.88
C VAL A 103 1.87 -34.37 -8.91
N ALA A 104 2.04 -35.69 -8.96
CA ALA A 104 0.95 -36.66 -9.06
C ALA A 104 0.11 -36.77 -7.78
N PHE A 105 0.63 -36.35 -6.63
CA PHE A 105 0.01 -36.57 -5.31
C PHE A 105 -1.47 -36.15 -5.26
N GLY A 106 -1.80 -34.95 -5.73
CA GLY A 106 -3.18 -34.45 -5.73
C GLY A 106 -4.11 -35.25 -6.64
N LEU A 107 -3.62 -35.71 -7.79
CA LEU A 107 -4.39 -36.52 -8.74
C LEU A 107 -4.70 -37.92 -8.19
N LYS A 108 -3.75 -38.53 -7.46
CA LYS A 108 -3.95 -39.85 -6.83
C LYS A 108 -5.13 -39.83 -5.84
N LEU A 109 -5.30 -38.72 -5.13
CA LEU A 109 -6.40 -38.51 -4.16
C LEU A 109 -7.71 -38.08 -4.83
N LYS A 110 -7.64 -37.44 -6.00
CA LYS A 110 -8.80 -36.88 -6.72
C LYS A 110 -9.77 -37.99 -7.15
N LYS A 111 -11.05 -37.75 -6.87
CA LYS A 111 -12.14 -38.56 -7.39
C LYS A 111 -12.97 -37.75 -8.37
N VAL A 112 -13.16 -38.29 -9.56
CA VAL A 112 -13.95 -37.66 -10.61
C VAL A 112 -15.32 -38.33 -10.72
N PRO A 113 -16.40 -37.57 -10.95
CA PRO A 113 -17.70 -38.14 -11.28
C PRO A 113 -17.61 -38.83 -12.64
N THR A 114 -17.85 -40.14 -12.68
CA THR A 114 -17.87 -40.95 -13.89
C THR A 114 -19.26 -41.55 -14.07
N GLU A 115 -19.80 -41.43 -15.29
CA GLU A 115 -21.06 -42.06 -15.66
C GLU A 115 -20.84 -43.55 -15.85
N VAL A 116 -21.51 -44.39 -15.06
CA VAL A 116 -21.42 -45.85 -15.11
C VAL A 116 -22.81 -46.42 -15.27
N SER A 117 -22.96 -47.48 -16.08
CA SER A 117 -24.22 -48.20 -16.17
C SER A 117 -24.37 -49.11 -14.96
N ASP A 118 -25.52 -49.03 -14.28
CA ASP A 118 -25.86 -49.99 -13.23
C ASP A 118 -26.25 -51.36 -13.81
N ARG A 119 -26.60 -52.28 -12.91
CA ARG A 119 -26.96 -53.67 -13.24
C ARG A 119 -28.22 -53.80 -14.11
N HIS A 120 -29.01 -52.73 -14.21
CA HIS A 120 -30.26 -52.63 -14.97
C HIS A 120 -30.10 -51.71 -16.19
N GLY A 121 -28.87 -51.32 -16.56
CA GLY A 121 -28.59 -50.44 -17.70
C GLY A 121 -28.89 -48.96 -17.44
N LYS A 122 -29.21 -48.57 -16.20
CA LYS A 122 -29.46 -47.18 -15.84
C LYS A 122 -28.13 -46.47 -15.59
N LYS A 123 -27.94 -45.34 -16.24
CA LYS A 123 -26.75 -44.51 -16.05
C LYS A 123 -26.77 -43.85 -14.66
N VAL A 124 -25.71 -44.08 -13.87
CA VAL A 124 -25.53 -43.52 -12.52
C VAL A 124 -24.15 -42.88 -12.42
N MET A 125 -24.06 -41.76 -11.69
CA MET A 125 -22.79 -41.09 -11.43
C MET A 125 -22.11 -41.74 -10.23
N LYS A 126 -20.87 -42.23 -10.41
CA LYS A 126 -20.02 -42.69 -9.30
C LYS A 126 -18.72 -41.92 -9.28
N LEU A 127 -18.20 -41.69 -8.08
CA LEU A 127 -16.87 -41.12 -7.89
C LEU A 127 -15.82 -42.23 -8.08
N LYS A 128 -14.93 -42.06 -9.06
CA LYS A 128 -13.82 -42.97 -9.36
C LYS A 128 -12.49 -42.24 -9.23
N HIS A 129 -11.44 -42.92 -8.80
CA HIS A 129 -10.07 -42.44 -8.94
C HIS A 129 -9.66 -42.38 -10.41
N LEU A 130 -8.76 -41.45 -10.73
CA LEU A 130 -8.09 -41.41 -12.03
C LEU A 130 -7.28 -42.69 -12.24
N SER A 131 -7.25 -43.19 -13.47
CA SER A 131 -6.36 -44.27 -13.87
C SER A 131 -4.91 -43.81 -13.91
N ALA A 132 -3.96 -44.74 -13.80
CA ALA A 132 -2.54 -44.41 -13.91
C ALA A 132 -2.20 -43.66 -15.21
N LYS A 133 -2.83 -44.03 -16.32
CA LYS A 133 -2.65 -43.36 -17.61
C LYS A 133 -3.17 -41.91 -17.61
N GLU A 134 -4.33 -41.65 -17.01
CA GLU A 134 -4.87 -40.28 -16.89
C GLU A 134 -4.01 -39.41 -15.96
N ILE A 135 -3.41 -40.01 -14.93
CA ILE A 135 -2.48 -39.32 -14.04
C ILE A 135 -1.21 -38.95 -14.81
N ASP A 136 -0.63 -39.93 -15.51
CA ASP A 136 0.59 -39.77 -16.28
C ASP A 136 0.46 -38.66 -17.33
N GLU A 137 -0.59 -38.70 -18.16
CA GLU A 137 -0.85 -37.67 -19.17
C GLU A 137 -0.94 -36.26 -18.58
N LYS A 138 -1.54 -36.12 -17.39
CA LYS A 138 -1.67 -34.82 -16.71
C LYS A 138 -0.36 -34.36 -16.07
N VAL A 139 0.41 -35.29 -15.49
CA VAL A 139 1.71 -34.99 -14.86
C VAL A 139 2.71 -34.59 -15.93
N THR A 140 2.86 -35.38 -17.00
CA THR A 140 3.74 -35.04 -18.13
C THR A 140 3.39 -33.67 -18.69
N ARG A 141 2.10 -33.39 -18.94
CA ARG A 141 1.67 -32.07 -19.40
C ARG A 141 2.05 -30.94 -18.45
N ALA A 142 1.87 -31.14 -17.13
CA ALA A 142 2.23 -30.13 -16.15
C ALA A 142 3.74 -29.88 -16.09
N LEU A 143 4.55 -30.94 -16.18
CA LEU A 143 6.02 -30.84 -16.22
C LEU A 143 6.53 -30.16 -17.48
N THR A 144 5.92 -30.44 -18.64
CA THR A 144 6.24 -29.73 -19.90
C THR A 144 5.91 -28.25 -19.82
N ILE A 145 4.83 -27.85 -19.13
CA ILE A 145 4.47 -26.43 -19.00
C ILE A 145 5.52 -25.65 -18.19
N VAL A 146 6.12 -26.31 -17.20
CA VAL A 146 7.16 -25.72 -16.33
C VAL A 146 8.59 -26.04 -16.80
N ASP A 147 8.75 -26.60 -18.00
CA ASP A 147 10.03 -27.03 -18.57
C ASP A 147 10.88 -27.91 -17.61
N LEU A 148 10.24 -28.90 -17.00
CA LEU A 148 10.87 -29.94 -16.16
C LEU A 148 10.76 -31.35 -16.77
N ASP A 149 10.62 -31.44 -18.09
CA ASP A 149 10.68 -32.71 -18.82
C ASP A 149 12.00 -33.44 -18.49
N GLU A 150 11.96 -34.77 -18.41
CA GLU A 150 13.13 -35.63 -18.12
C GLU A 150 13.69 -35.54 -16.68
N MET A 151 13.01 -34.81 -15.79
CA MET A 151 13.36 -34.68 -14.37
C MET A 151 12.41 -35.44 -13.43
N GLU A 152 11.50 -36.24 -13.98
CA GLU A 152 10.41 -36.93 -13.26
C GLU A 152 10.91 -37.76 -12.07
N ASP A 153 11.98 -38.52 -12.27
CA ASP A 153 12.51 -39.46 -11.29
C ASP A 153 13.53 -38.83 -10.31
N ARG A 154 13.77 -37.52 -10.41
CA ARG A 154 14.75 -36.85 -9.54
C ARG A 154 14.20 -36.61 -8.14
N ASP A 155 15.09 -36.73 -7.17
CA ASP A 155 14.82 -36.31 -5.79
C ASP A 155 14.75 -34.77 -5.72
N VAL A 156 13.69 -34.25 -5.11
CA VAL A 156 13.45 -32.81 -4.94
C VAL A 156 14.52 -32.11 -4.11
N GLU A 157 15.23 -32.82 -3.23
CA GLU A 157 16.34 -32.26 -2.44
C GLU A 157 17.59 -31.98 -3.30
N THR A 158 17.70 -32.60 -4.48
CA THR A 158 18.82 -32.40 -5.40
C THR A 158 18.62 -31.27 -6.40
N LEU A 159 17.44 -30.65 -6.39
CA LEU A 159 17.05 -29.60 -7.32
C LEU A 159 17.54 -28.22 -6.86
N SER A 160 17.76 -27.31 -7.81
CA SER A 160 17.96 -25.90 -7.50
C SER A 160 16.67 -25.26 -6.96
N GLY A 161 16.78 -24.12 -6.26
CA GLY A 161 15.60 -23.43 -5.71
C GLY A 161 14.56 -23.07 -6.78
N GLY A 162 15.00 -22.67 -7.97
CA GLY A 162 14.11 -22.39 -9.11
C GLY A 162 13.44 -23.66 -9.63
N GLN A 163 14.16 -24.77 -9.71
CA GLN A 163 13.58 -26.06 -10.09
C GLN A 163 12.55 -26.54 -9.06
N GLN A 164 12.85 -26.43 -7.76
CA GLN A 164 11.88 -26.74 -6.69
C GLN A 164 10.62 -25.90 -6.81
N GLN A 165 10.75 -24.60 -7.11
CA GLN A 165 9.61 -23.73 -7.35
C GLN A 165 8.78 -24.22 -8.54
N ARG A 166 9.41 -24.62 -9.65
CA ARG A 166 8.72 -25.17 -10.82
C ARG A 166 7.97 -26.46 -10.49
N VAL A 167 8.54 -27.35 -9.67
CA VAL A 167 7.82 -28.53 -9.16
C VAL A 167 6.60 -28.12 -8.34
N ALA A 168 6.71 -27.11 -7.48
CA ALA A 168 5.61 -26.62 -6.67
C ALA A 168 4.48 -26.01 -7.53
N ILE A 169 4.83 -25.26 -8.58
CA ILE A 169 3.90 -24.72 -9.57
C ILE A 169 3.24 -25.86 -10.34
N ALA A 170 4.02 -26.83 -10.86
CA ALA A 170 3.50 -28.01 -11.56
C ALA A 170 2.46 -28.75 -10.70
N ARG A 171 2.78 -29.00 -9.43
CA ARG A 171 1.87 -29.61 -8.45
C ARG A 171 0.59 -28.79 -8.25
N ALA A 172 0.69 -27.46 -8.28
CA ALA A 172 -0.47 -26.59 -8.14
C ALA A 172 -1.34 -26.58 -9.41
N ILE A 173 -0.75 -26.59 -10.61
CA ILE A 173 -1.51 -26.50 -11.87
C ILE A 173 -2.06 -27.85 -12.36
N VAL A 174 -1.47 -28.99 -11.94
CA VAL A 174 -1.86 -30.33 -12.42
C VAL A 174 -3.34 -30.65 -12.19
N ASN A 175 -3.94 -30.06 -11.16
CA ASN A 175 -5.35 -30.22 -10.83
C ASN A 175 -6.29 -29.36 -11.70
N GLU A 176 -5.73 -28.57 -12.60
CA GLU A 176 -6.40 -27.61 -13.49
C GLU A 176 -7.26 -26.59 -12.69
N PRO A 177 -6.66 -25.86 -11.74
CA PRO A 177 -7.40 -24.88 -10.94
C PRO A 177 -7.87 -23.71 -11.81
N LYS A 178 -8.94 -23.03 -11.39
CA LYS A 178 -9.40 -21.81 -12.05
C LYS A 178 -8.59 -20.58 -11.64
N VAL A 179 -8.04 -20.62 -10.43
CA VAL A 179 -7.24 -19.55 -9.81
C VAL A 179 -6.02 -20.18 -9.15
N LEU A 180 -4.84 -19.62 -9.43
CA LEU A 180 -3.58 -19.95 -8.78
C LEU A 180 -3.20 -18.82 -7.82
N LEU A 181 -2.96 -19.18 -6.56
CA LEU A 181 -2.56 -18.27 -5.49
C LEU A 181 -1.07 -18.45 -5.22
N LEU A 182 -0.30 -17.36 -5.21
CA LEU A 182 1.16 -17.37 -5.10
C LEU A 182 1.58 -16.46 -3.93
N ASP A 183 2.07 -17.05 -2.85
CA ASP A 183 2.46 -16.33 -1.61
C ASP A 183 3.98 -16.16 -1.55
N GLU A 184 4.49 -14.99 -1.94
CA GLU A 184 5.91 -14.64 -2.01
C GLU A 184 6.83 -15.74 -2.59
N PRO A 185 6.46 -16.35 -3.73
CA PRO A 185 7.11 -17.58 -4.20
C PRO A 185 8.55 -17.37 -4.70
N LEU A 186 9.02 -16.13 -4.82
CA LEU A 186 10.36 -15.76 -5.30
C LEU A 186 11.29 -15.26 -4.18
N SER A 187 10.78 -15.13 -2.94
CA SER A 187 11.50 -14.54 -1.81
C SER A 187 12.77 -15.30 -1.42
N ALA A 188 12.80 -16.62 -1.64
CA ALA A 188 13.93 -17.48 -1.29
C ALA A 188 15.04 -17.54 -2.36
N LEU A 189 14.87 -16.89 -3.52
CA LEU A 189 15.81 -16.97 -4.64
C LEU A 189 16.81 -15.81 -4.63
N ASP A 190 18.02 -16.04 -5.16
CA ASP A 190 18.97 -14.96 -5.43
C ASP A 190 18.49 -14.06 -6.58
N HIS A 191 19.10 -12.89 -6.73
CA HIS A 191 18.69 -11.87 -7.69
C HIS A 191 18.65 -12.37 -9.15
N LYS A 192 19.62 -13.17 -9.59
CA LYS A 192 19.67 -13.63 -10.98
C LYS A 192 18.56 -14.66 -11.21
N MET A 193 18.47 -15.65 -10.32
CA MET A 193 17.41 -16.67 -10.40
C MET A 193 16.02 -16.06 -10.31
N ARG A 194 15.83 -15.06 -9.44
CA ARG A 194 14.57 -14.33 -9.29
C ARG A 194 14.13 -13.70 -10.61
N LYS A 195 15.03 -12.97 -11.28
CA LYS A 195 14.73 -12.31 -12.56
C LYS A 195 14.38 -13.30 -13.65
N ASP A 196 15.12 -14.41 -13.74
CA ASP A 196 14.85 -15.47 -14.70
C ASP A 196 13.46 -16.09 -14.43
N MET A 197 13.16 -16.39 -13.16
CA MET A 197 11.86 -16.95 -12.76
C MET A 197 10.67 -16.00 -12.95
N GLN A 198 10.86 -14.67 -12.85
CA GLN A 198 9.80 -13.69 -13.14
C GLN A 198 9.33 -13.78 -14.60
N ILE A 199 10.29 -13.86 -15.53
CA ILE A 199 10.01 -13.99 -16.96
C ILE A 199 9.26 -15.31 -17.22
N GLU A 200 9.75 -16.39 -16.62
CA GLU A 200 9.14 -17.71 -16.75
C GLU A 200 7.72 -17.77 -16.16
N LEU A 201 7.47 -17.16 -15.01
CA LEU A 201 6.12 -17.05 -14.43
C LEU A 201 5.16 -16.31 -15.35
N LYS A 202 5.61 -15.21 -15.96
CA LYS A 202 4.81 -14.45 -16.93
C LYS A 202 4.50 -15.28 -18.18
N ASP A 203 5.46 -16.05 -18.68
CA ASP A 203 5.25 -16.91 -19.84
C ASP A 203 4.39 -18.14 -19.51
N MET A 204 4.54 -18.73 -18.32
CA MET A 204 3.65 -19.79 -17.81
C MET A 204 2.22 -19.27 -17.69
N HIS A 205 2.00 -18.07 -17.16
CA HIS A 205 0.68 -17.44 -17.09
C HIS A 205 0.04 -17.33 -18.48
N LYS A 206 0.78 -16.83 -19.48
CA LYS A 206 0.31 -16.75 -20.88
C LYS A 206 -0.02 -18.11 -21.48
N LYS A 207 0.78 -19.14 -21.21
CA LYS A 207 0.55 -20.52 -21.69
C LYS A 207 -0.70 -21.14 -21.06
N LEU A 208 -0.95 -20.87 -19.76
CA LEU A 208 -2.06 -21.47 -19.00
C LEU A 208 -3.39 -20.75 -19.20
N GLY A 209 -3.39 -19.42 -19.27
CA GLY A 209 -4.60 -18.59 -19.37
C GLY A 209 -5.54 -18.69 -18.16
N ILE A 210 -5.03 -19.13 -17.00
CA ILE A 210 -5.75 -19.14 -15.73
C ILE A 210 -5.41 -17.89 -14.92
N THR A 211 -6.25 -17.53 -13.95
CA THR A 211 -6.07 -16.32 -13.14
C THR A 211 -4.97 -16.52 -12.11
N PHE A 212 -4.04 -15.57 -11.98
CA PHE A 212 -2.98 -15.58 -10.97
C PHE A 212 -3.25 -14.47 -9.95
N ILE A 213 -3.18 -14.82 -8.66
CA ILE A 213 -3.15 -13.85 -7.55
C ILE A 213 -1.82 -14.02 -6.85
N TYR A 214 -0.97 -13.01 -6.98
CA TYR A 214 0.41 -13.00 -6.51
C TYR A 214 0.55 -12.03 -5.34
N VAL A 215 1.29 -12.41 -4.32
CA VAL A 215 1.62 -11.55 -3.18
C VAL A 215 3.13 -11.36 -3.15
N THR A 216 3.56 -10.10 -3.03
CA THR A 216 4.97 -9.76 -2.84
C THR A 216 5.13 -8.44 -2.11
N HIS A 217 6.33 -8.20 -1.60
CA HIS A 217 6.79 -6.90 -1.15
C HIS A 217 7.78 -6.26 -2.13
N ASP A 218 8.17 -6.97 -3.20
CA ASP A 218 9.09 -6.49 -4.23
C ASP A 218 8.34 -5.74 -5.33
N GLN A 219 8.73 -4.49 -5.56
CA GLN A 219 8.10 -3.61 -6.55
C GLN A 219 8.42 -4.01 -7.99
N GLU A 220 9.66 -4.47 -8.27
CA GLU A 220 10.09 -4.88 -9.62
C GLU A 220 9.29 -6.10 -10.08
N GLU A 221 9.04 -7.04 -9.16
CA GLU A 221 8.14 -8.18 -9.39
C GLU A 221 6.74 -7.74 -9.82
N ALA A 222 6.14 -6.84 -9.05
CA ALA A 222 4.79 -6.35 -9.31
C ALA A 222 4.71 -5.60 -10.65
N LEU A 223 5.68 -4.73 -10.94
CA LEU A 223 5.71 -3.93 -12.17
C LEU A 223 5.96 -4.78 -13.43
N THR A 224 6.74 -5.85 -13.32
CA THR A 224 7.17 -6.65 -14.47
C THR A 224 6.14 -7.72 -14.87
N MET A 225 5.49 -8.36 -13.91
CA MET A 225 4.66 -9.55 -14.17
C MET A 225 3.17 -9.27 -14.29
N SER A 226 2.66 -8.23 -13.63
CA SER A 226 1.23 -8.07 -13.39
C SER A 226 0.50 -7.39 -14.54
N ASP A 227 -0.75 -7.76 -14.73
CA ASP A 227 -1.73 -6.97 -15.49
C ASP A 227 -2.30 -5.85 -14.62
N THR A 228 -2.56 -6.18 -13.34
CA THR A 228 -3.11 -5.27 -12.33
C THR A 228 -2.33 -5.39 -11.01
N ILE A 229 -2.01 -4.25 -10.41
CA ILE A 229 -1.38 -4.14 -9.09
C ILE A 229 -2.39 -3.55 -8.11
N VAL A 230 -2.47 -4.15 -6.93
CA VAL A 230 -3.23 -3.67 -5.78
C VAL A 230 -2.22 -3.25 -4.71
N VAL A 231 -2.05 -1.94 -4.54
CA VAL A 231 -1.18 -1.38 -3.49
C VAL A 231 -1.96 -1.35 -2.18
N MET A 232 -1.43 -1.99 -1.14
CA MET A 232 -2.03 -2.10 0.18
C MET A 232 -1.16 -1.43 1.24
N LYS A 233 -1.79 -0.78 2.21
CA LYS A 233 -1.18 -0.23 3.43
C LYS A 233 -2.14 -0.40 4.60
N ASN A 234 -1.65 -0.85 5.75
CA ASN A 234 -2.42 -0.96 6.99
C ASN A 234 -3.79 -1.64 6.80
N GLY A 235 -3.83 -2.74 6.05
CA GLY A 235 -5.06 -3.49 5.79
C GLY A 235 -6.02 -2.88 4.76
N VAL A 236 -5.69 -1.72 4.17
CA VAL A 236 -6.53 -0.96 3.25
C VAL A 236 -5.87 -0.86 1.87
N ILE A 237 -6.68 -0.92 0.82
CA ILE A 237 -6.24 -0.67 -0.56
C ILE A 237 -5.99 0.83 -0.75
N GLN A 238 -4.79 1.19 -1.19
CA GLN A 238 -4.39 2.55 -1.50
C GLN A 238 -4.67 2.91 -2.96
N GLN A 239 -4.34 1.99 -3.88
CA GLN A 239 -4.58 2.17 -5.31
C GLN A 239 -4.66 0.81 -6.00
N VAL A 240 -5.51 0.73 -7.03
CA VAL A 240 -5.58 -0.41 -7.97
C VAL A 240 -5.39 0.13 -9.38
N GLY A 241 -4.51 -0.48 -10.16
CA GLY A 241 -4.23 -0.02 -11.51
C GLY A 241 -3.27 -0.92 -12.27
N THR A 242 -3.00 -0.58 -13.53
CA THR A 242 -1.95 -1.24 -14.31
C THR A 242 -0.57 -0.85 -13.77
N PRO A 243 0.49 -1.65 -14.02
CA PRO A 243 1.86 -1.27 -13.64
C PRO A 243 2.25 0.14 -14.05
N GLU A 244 1.99 0.51 -15.31
CA GLU A 244 2.28 1.85 -15.83
C GLU A 244 1.42 2.92 -15.15
N GLY A 245 0.15 2.65 -14.88
CA GLY A 245 -0.75 3.60 -14.22
C GLY A 245 -0.34 3.86 -12.77
N ILE A 246 0.03 2.82 -12.02
CA ILE A 246 0.54 2.98 -10.64
C ILE A 246 1.87 3.74 -10.63
N TYR A 247 2.76 3.47 -11.59
CA TYR A 247 4.07 4.13 -11.66
C TYR A 247 3.97 5.59 -12.10
N ASN A 248 3.23 5.88 -13.16
CA ASN A 248 3.16 7.22 -13.77
C ASN A 248 2.10 8.12 -13.12
N GLU A 249 0.99 7.54 -12.63
CA GLU A 249 -0.17 8.26 -12.09
C GLU A 249 -0.51 7.77 -10.66
N PRO A 250 0.42 7.87 -9.68
CA PRO A 250 0.09 7.58 -8.29
C PRO A 250 -0.98 8.55 -7.77
N VAL A 251 -1.93 8.04 -6.97
CA VAL A 251 -3.04 8.84 -6.43
C VAL A 251 -2.68 9.60 -5.15
N SER A 252 -1.61 9.21 -4.46
CA SER A 252 -1.15 9.84 -3.23
C SER A 252 0.37 9.80 -3.10
N ALA A 253 0.91 10.68 -2.25
CA ALA A 253 2.34 10.74 -1.95
C ALA A 253 2.87 9.40 -1.41
N TYR A 254 2.06 8.67 -0.64
CA TYR A 254 2.41 7.33 -0.20
C TYR A 254 2.63 6.36 -1.36
N VAL A 255 1.71 6.30 -2.34
CA VAL A 255 1.89 5.38 -3.48
C VAL A 255 3.08 5.81 -4.35
N ALA A 256 3.30 7.12 -4.51
CA ALA A 256 4.43 7.66 -5.25
C ALA A 256 5.78 7.31 -4.62
N ASP A 257 5.88 7.37 -3.29
CA ASP A 257 7.08 7.02 -2.51
C ASP A 257 7.29 5.51 -2.41
N PHE A 258 6.18 4.76 -2.30
CA PHE A 258 6.20 3.32 -2.16
C PHE A 258 6.45 2.58 -3.48
N ILE A 259 6.24 3.19 -4.65
CA ILE A 259 6.46 2.56 -5.95
C ILE A 259 7.56 3.29 -6.70
N GLY A 260 8.75 2.70 -6.76
CA GLY A 260 9.93 3.31 -7.36
C GLY A 260 10.48 4.48 -6.55
N GLU A 261 11.58 5.06 -7.00
CA GLU A 261 12.09 6.30 -6.43
C GLU A 261 11.31 7.49 -7.01
N SER A 262 11.00 8.48 -6.16
CA SER A 262 10.25 9.68 -6.53
C SER A 262 10.85 10.91 -5.88
N ASN A 263 10.78 12.03 -6.58
CA ASN A 263 10.91 13.34 -5.97
C ASN A 263 9.52 13.87 -5.64
N ILE A 264 9.20 14.03 -4.35
CA ILE A 264 7.90 14.52 -3.90
C ILE A 264 8.05 15.92 -3.33
N TYR A 265 7.18 16.85 -3.76
CA TYR A 265 7.23 18.26 -3.37
C TYR A 265 5.87 18.83 -3.02
N ASN A 266 5.87 19.75 -2.08
CA ASN A 266 4.73 20.62 -1.85
C ASN A 266 4.63 21.67 -2.96
N GLY A 267 3.42 21.87 -3.49
CA GLY A 267 3.16 22.98 -4.38
C GLY A 267 1.79 23.61 -4.23
N THR A 268 1.52 24.56 -5.12
CA THR A 268 0.27 25.30 -5.13
C THR A 268 -0.12 25.60 -6.56
N MET A 269 -1.37 25.34 -6.91
CA MET A 269 -1.92 25.69 -8.22
C MET A 269 -2.02 27.19 -8.37
N ILE A 270 -1.39 27.74 -9.41
CA ILE A 270 -1.34 29.19 -9.67
C ILE A 270 -2.12 29.61 -10.92
N GLY A 271 -2.79 28.65 -11.55
CA GLY A 271 -3.62 28.86 -12.73
C GLY A 271 -3.94 27.53 -13.40
N LYS A 272 -4.67 27.61 -14.51
CA LYS A 272 -5.04 26.44 -15.30
C LYS A 272 -3.80 25.70 -15.78
N LYS A 273 -3.66 24.42 -15.42
CA LYS A 273 -2.53 23.57 -15.80
C LYS A 273 -1.15 24.20 -15.48
N LYS A 274 -1.08 24.91 -14.37
CA LYS A 274 0.14 25.60 -13.93
C LYS A 274 0.29 25.54 -12.42
N VAL A 275 1.41 24.97 -11.97
CA VAL A 275 1.72 24.72 -10.57
C VAL A 275 3.01 25.42 -10.16
N ARG A 276 3.11 25.87 -8.91
CA ARG A 276 4.33 26.43 -8.34
C ARG A 276 4.91 25.48 -7.30
N PHE A 277 6.16 25.06 -7.51
CA PHE A 277 6.96 24.26 -6.57
C PHE A 277 8.45 24.50 -6.83
N ILE A 278 9.31 24.21 -5.84
CA ILE A 278 10.77 24.47 -5.89
C ILE A 278 11.09 25.93 -6.32
N GLY A 279 10.28 26.89 -5.84
CA GLY A 279 10.49 28.31 -6.11
C GLY A 279 10.20 28.78 -7.55
N ALA A 280 9.72 27.91 -8.45
CA ALA A 280 9.40 28.27 -9.83
C ALA A 280 7.99 27.82 -10.25
N ALA A 281 7.53 28.36 -11.39
CA ALA A 281 6.25 28.01 -12.00
C ALA A 281 6.46 27.02 -13.14
N TRP A 282 5.71 25.92 -13.11
CA TRP A 282 5.81 24.81 -14.04
C TRP A 282 4.48 24.61 -14.74
N ASN A 283 4.53 24.19 -16.01
CA ASN A 283 3.34 23.74 -16.73
C ASN A 283 3.13 22.26 -16.41
N CYS A 284 1.88 21.84 -16.21
CA CYS A 284 1.48 20.46 -15.94
C CYS A 284 0.31 20.06 -16.83
N ILE A 285 -0.14 18.81 -16.73
CA ILE A 285 -1.34 18.34 -17.46
C ILE A 285 -2.57 18.34 -16.57
N ASP A 286 -2.41 18.05 -15.29
CA ASP A 286 -3.48 18.04 -14.29
C ASP A 286 -4.01 19.44 -13.99
N ASP A 287 -5.29 19.51 -13.64
CA ASP A 287 -5.99 20.76 -13.34
C ASP A 287 -6.75 20.62 -12.01
N PHE A 288 -6.42 21.50 -11.08
CA PHE A 288 -7.00 21.61 -9.76
C PHE A 288 -7.42 23.07 -9.53
N PRO A 289 -8.29 23.37 -8.55
CA PRO A 289 -8.72 24.74 -8.27
C PRO A 289 -7.56 25.72 -8.05
N LEU A 290 -7.78 26.99 -8.36
CA LEU A 290 -6.79 28.03 -8.11
C LEU A 290 -6.47 28.12 -6.62
N ASN A 291 -5.18 28.22 -6.27
CA ASN A 291 -4.63 28.22 -4.92
C ASN A 291 -4.75 26.90 -4.15
N GLU A 292 -5.21 25.83 -4.79
CA GLU A 292 -5.23 24.49 -4.19
C GLU A 292 -3.81 24.05 -3.81
N LYS A 293 -3.66 23.52 -2.59
CA LYS A 293 -2.44 22.86 -2.13
C LYS A 293 -2.41 21.44 -2.67
N VAL A 294 -1.29 21.08 -3.29
CA VAL A 294 -1.12 19.82 -3.99
C VAL A 294 0.25 19.25 -3.69
N ASP A 295 0.38 17.93 -3.79
CA ASP A 295 1.66 17.25 -3.80
C ASP A 295 2.05 16.96 -5.26
N ILE A 296 3.31 17.19 -5.59
CA ILE A 296 3.87 16.98 -6.91
C ILE A 296 4.82 15.80 -6.82
N THR A 297 4.72 14.85 -7.75
CA THR A 297 5.73 13.81 -7.92
C THR A 297 6.39 13.89 -9.28
N ILE A 298 7.71 13.70 -9.30
CA ILE A 298 8.55 13.66 -10.49
C ILE A 298 9.54 12.50 -10.34
N ARG A 299 9.61 11.61 -11.34
CA ARG A 299 10.57 10.51 -11.32
C ARG A 299 12.00 11.01 -11.55
N PRO A 300 13.02 10.44 -10.88
CA PRO A 300 14.40 10.88 -11.05
C PRO A 300 14.90 10.84 -12.50
N GLU A 301 14.46 9.85 -13.28
CA GLU A 301 14.76 9.71 -14.71
C GLU A 301 14.06 10.75 -15.61
N ASP A 302 13.03 11.44 -15.11
CA ASP A 302 12.31 12.50 -15.84
C ASP A 302 12.93 13.89 -15.63
N VAL A 303 13.88 14.01 -14.70
CA VAL A 303 14.59 15.25 -14.44
C VAL A 303 15.75 15.42 -15.42
N ILE A 304 15.58 16.34 -16.36
CA ILE A 304 16.59 16.65 -17.38
C ILE A 304 17.55 17.70 -16.82
N MET A 305 18.83 17.33 -16.69
CA MET A 305 19.90 18.25 -16.34
C MET A 305 20.49 18.92 -17.59
N GLY A 306 20.69 20.23 -17.52
CA GLY A 306 21.26 21.03 -18.60
C GLY A 306 22.20 22.13 -18.10
N ASN A 307 22.67 22.95 -19.04
CA ASN A 307 23.51 24.09 -18.69
C ASN A 307 22.73 25.11 -17.83
N PRO A 308 23.35 25.76 -16.84
CA PRO A 308 22.74 26.80 -16.01
C PRO A 308 21.93 27.83 -16.82
N GLY A 309 20.75 28.19 -16.30
CA GLY A 309 19.84 29.17 -16.90
C GLY A 309 19.07 28.72 -18.14
N LYS A 310 19.21 27.46 -18.58
CA LYS A 310 18.45 26.92 -19.73
C LYS A 310 17.17 26.18 -19.35
N GLY A 311 17.10 25.67 -18.12
CA GLY A 311 15.95 24.98 -17.55
C GLY A 311 15.01 25.93 -16.82
N THR A 312 14.22 25.37 -15.90
CA THR A 312 13.22 26.12 -15.13
C THR A 312 13.77 26.57 -13.77
N VAL A 313 14.66 25.77 -13.18
CA VAL A 313 15.35 26.08 -11.92
C VAL A 313 16.82 25.74 -12.02
N ASP A 314 17.68 26.48 -11.32
CA ASP A 314 19.10 26.20 -11.22
C ASP A 314 19.44 25.62 -9.84
N GLY A 315 20.38 24.69 -9.80
CA GLY A 315 20.83 24.03 -8.57
C GLY A 315 22.30 23.63 -8.63
N VAL A 316 22.79 23.11 -7.51
CA VAL A 316 24.17 22.64 -7.35
C VAL A 316 24.17 21.15 -7.08
N ILE A 317 24.99 20.39 -7.82
CA ILE A 317 25.17 18.96 -7.55
C ILE A 317 25.91 18.79 -6.23
N THR A 318 25.29 18.12 -5.26
CA THR A 318 25.86 17.87 -3.93
C THR A 318 26.34 16.44 -3.75
N SER A 319 25.72 15.48 -4.44
CA SER A 319 26.10 14.07 -4.42
C SER A 319 26.09 13.46 -5.82
N LYS A 320 26.92 12.43 -6.00
CA LYS A 320 27.00 11.62 -7.22
C LYS A 320 27.31 10.18 -6.85
N ILE A 321 26.51 9.25 -7.37
CA ILE A 321 26.68 7.81 -7.19
C ILE A 321 26.60 7.13 -8.57
N PHE A 322 27.52 6.20 -8.85
CA PHE A 322 27.46 5.38 -10.07
C PHE A 322 26.67 4.09 -9.79
N LYS A 323 25.61 3.85 -10.56
CA LYS A 323 24.71 2.68 -10.42
C LYS A 323 24.86 1.66 -11.57
N GLY A 324 25.97 1.72 -12.30
CA GLY A 324 26.25 0.83 -13.43
C GLY A 324 25.79 1.39 -14.77
N VAL A 325 24.49 1.43 -15.05
CA VAL A 325 23.98 1.92 -16.35
C VAL A 325 23.75 3.44 -16.38
N HIS A 326 23.68 4.08 -15.21
CA HIS A 326 23.51 5.52 -15.04
C HIS A 326 24.20 6.01 -13.77
N TYR A 327 24.22 7.33 -13.61
CA TYR A 327 24.59 8.03 -12.38
C TYR A 327 23.34 8.59 -11.72
N GLU A 328 23.28 8.46 -10.40
CA GLU A 328 22.35 9.21 -9.57
C GLU A 328 23.05 10.45 -9.03
N PHE A 329 22.36 11.58 -9.12
CA PHE A 329 22.82 12.87 -8.62
C PHE A 329 21.79 13.42 -7.66
N VAL A 330 22.27 14.01 -6.57
CA VAL A 330 21.45 14.88 -5.72
C VAL A 330 21.79 16.32 -6.08
N VAL A 331 20.79 17.09 -6.48
CA VAL A 331 20.90 18.50 -6.86
C VAL A 331 20.12 19.34 -5.86
N ASN A 332 20.80 20.27 -5.19
CA ASN A 332 20.13 21.18 -4.26
C ASN A 332 19.63 22.42 -5.00
N VAL A 333 18.32 22.67 -4.92
CA VAL A 333 17.64 23.85 -5.44
C VAL A 333 17.01 24.63 -4.29
N GLY A 334 17.72 25.65 -3.82
CA GLY A 334 17.37 26.35 -2.58
C GLY A 334 17.50 25.42 -1.39
N LYS A 335 16.38 25.10 -0.73
CA LYS A 335 16.32 24.14 0.38
C LYS A 335 15.94 22.71 -0.05
N ASN A 336 15.47 22.55 -1.29
CA ASN A 336 14.96 21.27 -1.77
C ASN A 336 16.08 20.44 -2.38
N GLU A 337 16.03 19.15 -2.12
CA GLU A 337 16.85 18.15 -2.80
C GLU A 337 16.08 17.59 -4.01
N VAL A 338 16.78 17.42 -5.12
CA VAL A 338 16.25 16.83 -6.36
C VAL A 338 17.15 15.67 -6.77
N LEU A 339 16.62 14.46 -6.69
CA LEU A 339 17.24 13.26 -7.21
C LEU A 339 17.08 13.21 -8.73
N CYS A 340 18.20 13.10 -9.43
CA CYS A 340 18.26 13.06 -10.90
C CYS A 340 19.00 11.81 -11.34
N ARG A 341 18.58 11.20 -12.45
CA ARG A 341 19.33 10.10 -13.10
C ARG A 341 19.78 10.54 -14.49
N ASP A 342 21.09 10.43 -14.75
CA ASP A 342 21.65 10.70 -16.08
C ASP A 342 22.73 9.67 -16.42
N THR A 343 22.88 9.37 -17.71
CA THR A 343 23.96 8.53 -18.25
C THR A 343 25.26 9.30 -18.43
N HIS A 344 25.19 10.63 -18.48
CA HIS A 344 26.36 11.50 -18.58
C HIS A 344 26.93 11.80 -17.20
N ASP A 345 28.26 11.91 -17.15
CA ASP A 345 28.97 12.29 -15.94
C ASP A 345 28.91 13.82 -15.73
N HIS A 346 28.46 14.22 -14.53
CA HIS A 346 28.56 15.59 -14.03
C HIS A 346 29.43 15.67 -12.76
N LYS A 347 30.16 16.78 -12.59
CA LYS A 347 31.01 16.99 -11.41
C LYS A 347 30.18 17.47 -10.21
N VAL A 348 30.45 16.89 -9.04
CA VAL A 348 29.97 17.44 -7.77
C VAL A 348 30.46 18.88 -7.59
N GLY A 349 29.58 19.76 -7.13
CA GLY A 349 29.80 21.20 -7.03
C GLY A 349 29.53 21.98 -8.32
N ALA A 350 29.18 21.31 -9.43
CA ALA A 350 28.79 22.00 -10.66
C ALA A 350 27.38 22.60 -10.53
N ASN A 351 27.19 23.78 -11.12
CA ASN A 351 25.88 24.36 -11.33
C ASN A 351 25.22 23.69 -12.53
N VAL A 352 23.97 23.29 -12.37
CA VAL A 352 23.14 22.71 -13.43
C VAL A 352 21.77 23.38 -13.42
N SER A 353 21.11 23.38 -14.57
CA SER A 353 19.71 23.77 -14.68
C SER A 353 18.85 22.52 -14.82
N LEU A 354 17.72 22.47 -14.13
CA LEU A 354 16.79 21.35 -14.15
C LEU A 354 15.56 21.72 -14.99
N HIS A 355 15.11 20.76 -15.79
CA HIS A 355 13.88 20.85 -16.55
C HIS A 355 13.12 19.53 -16.47
N VAL A 356 11.80 19.62 -16.48
CA VAL A 356 10.91 18.46 -16.49
C VAL A 356 9.84 18.74 -17.52
N VAL A 357 9.57 17.74 -18.36
CA VAL A 357 8.50 17.81 -19.36
C VAL A 357 7.15 17.80 -18.63
N LYS A 358 6.20 18.62 -19.06
CA LYS A 358 4.92 18.83 -18.34
C LYS A 358 4.11 17.54 -18.14
N GLU A 359 4.26 16.57 -19.06
CA GLU A 359 3.67 15.22 -18.99
C GLU A 359 4.19 14.41 -17.79
N ASN A 360 5.41 14.69 -17.32
CA ASN A 360 6.09 13.94 -16.26
C ASN A 360 6.02 14.65 -14.90
N ILE A 361 5.18 15.68 -14.79
CA ILE A 361 4.87 16.38 -13.55
C ILE A 361 3.48 15.92 -13.13
N GLN A 362 3.43 14.92 -12.27
CA GLN A 362 2.18 14.37 -11.76
C GLN A 362 1.73 15.17 -10.54
N ILE A 363 0.46 15.59 -10.54
CA ILE A 363 -0.12 16.35 -9.44
C ILE A 363 -1.13 15.48 -8.69
N MET A 364 -0.93 15.37 -7.39
CA MET A 364 -1.78 14.61 -6.47
C MET A 364 -2.54 15.57 -5.56
N LYS A 365 -3.77 15.20 -5.22
CA LYS A 365 -4.51 15.92 -4.19
C LYS A 365 -3.72 15.76 -2.89
N LYS A 366 -3.51 16.87 -2.20
CA LYS A 366 -2.90 16.84 -0.88
C LYS A 366 -3.89 16.23 0.11
N GLU A 367 -3.51 15.12 0.75
CA GLU A 367 -4.37 14.42 1.70
C GLU A 367 -4.59 15.25 2.96
N LEU A 368 -3.52 15.84 3.50
CA LEU A 368 -3.55 16.61 4.74
C LEU A 368 -2.73 17.90 4.61
N THR A 369 -3.34 19.01 5.01
CA THR A 369 -2.66 20.31 5.14
C THR A 369 -2.43 20.71 6.59
N GLU A 370 -3.22 20.16 7.50
CA GLU A 370 -3.17 20.31 8.95
C GLU A 370 -3.75 19.06 9.59
N ASN A 371 -3.46 18.84 10.86
CA ASN A 371 -4.17 17.86 11.68
C ASN A 371 -5.50 18.47 12.11
N GLU A 372 -6.61 17.75 11.92
CA GLU A 372 -7.95 18.17 12.35
C GLU A 372 -8.61 17.04 13.16
N TYR A 373 -8.88 17.31 14.43
CA TYR A 373 -9.47 16.38 15.38
C TYR A 373 -10.91 16.78 15.65
N THR A 374 -11.84 16.08 14.99
CA THR A 374 -13.26 16.44 14.99
C THR A 374 -14.04 15.88 16.15
N ASP A 375 -13.47 15.05 17.00
CA ASP A 375 -14.08 14.43 18.19
C ASP A 375 -13.47 14.95 19.50
N ALA A 376 -12.60 15.95 19.41
CA ALA A 376 -11.99 16.61 20.55
C ALA A 376 -13.00 17.32 21.47
N TRP A 377 -12.67 17.39 22.76
CA TRP A 377 -13.49 18.05 23.78
C TRP A 377 -12.65 18.70 24.88
N ILE A 378 -13.22 19.63 25.65
CA ILE A 378 -12.49 20.33 26.72
C ILE A 378 -12.74 19.68 28.08
N ASN A 379 -11.68 19.27 28.77
CA ASN A 379 -11.78 18.66 30.09
C ASN A 379 -11.97 19.68 31.23
N SER A 380 -12.16 19.19 32.46
CA SER A 380 -12.34 20.03 33.64
C SER A 380 -11.16 20.92 34.01
N ASN A 381 -9.97 20.64 33.46
CA ASN A 381 -8.76 21.42 33.67
C ASN A 381 -8.56 22.50 32.58
N GLY A 382 -9.52 22.62 31.64
CA GLY A 382 -9.43 23.57 30.52
C GLY A 382 -8.44 23.16 29.44
N GLN A 383 -8.11 21.86 29.36
CA GLN A 383 -7.27 21.27 28.32
C GLN A 383 -8.16 20.66 27.24
N VAL A 384 -7.69 20.66 26.00
CA VAL A 384 -8.37 19.93 24.92
C VAL A 384 -7.90 18.48 24.95
N VAL A 385 -8.84 17.55 24.93
CA VAL A 385 -8.56 16.12 24.85
C VAL A 385 -8.66 15.71 23.38
N ILE A 386 -7.56 15.16 22.86
CA ILE A 386 -7.45 14.61 21.51
C ILE A 386 -7.19 13.11 21.69
N GLY A 387 -8.06 12.25 21.17
CA GLY A 387 -8.10 10.84 21.56
C GLY A 387 -8.39 10.71 23.07
N GLU A 388 -7.50 10.05 23.80
CA GLU A 388 -7.51 9.96 25.26
C GLU A 388 -6.57 10.96 25.96
N ASP A 389 -5.76 11.71 25.20
CA ASP A 389 -4.67 12.52 25.74
C ASP A 389 -5.01 14.01 25.89
N PRO A 390 -4.74 14.63 27.06
CA PRO A 390 -4.99 16.04 27.28
C PRO A 390 -3.84 16.95 26.82
N PHE A 391 -4.16 17.96 26.02
CA PHE A 391 -3.26 19.00 25.52
C PHE A 391 -3.63 20.37 26.07
N ASP A 392 -2.64 21.12 26.54
CA ASP A 392 -2.83 22.51 26.94
C ASP A 392 -3.27 23.34 25.72
N CYS A 393 -4.31 24.17 25.86
CA CYS A 393 -4.82 25.01 24.79
C CYS A 393 -5.25 26.40 25.30
N ASP A 394 -5.28 27.40 24.42
CA ASP A 394 -5.79 28.73 24.78
C ASP A 394 -7.30 28.82 24.53
N LEU A 395 -8.12 28.65 25.58
CA LEU A 395 -9.59 28.74 25.47
C LEU A 395 -10.09 30.15 25.12
N THR A 396 -9.28 31.20 25.29
CA THR A 396 -9.71 32.57 24.97
C THR A 396 -9.96 32.76 23.47
N GLN A 397 -9.40 31.88 22.62
CA GLN A 397 -9.64 31.88 21.18
C GLN A 397 -11.10 31.59 20.79
N LEU A 398 -11.85 30.88 21.65
CA LEU A 398 -13.25 30.52 21.40
C LEU A 398 -14.18 31.75 21.50
N VAL A 399 -13.76 32.80 22.19
CA VAL A 399 -14.55 34.02 22.41
C VAL A 399 -13.74 35.26 22.04
N PRO A 400 -14.15 36.01 21.00
CA PRO A 400 -13.47 37.24 20.61
C PRO A 400 -13.38 38.25 21.76
N HIS A 401 -12.20 38.87 21.94
CA HIS A 401 -11.94 39.86 23.00
C HIS A 401 -12.11 39.35 24.44
N SER A 402 -11.86 38.06 24.66
CA SER A 402 -11.96 37.47 25.99
C SER A 402 -10.63 37.43 26.75
N ARG A 403 -10.71 37.11 28.03
CA ARG A 403 -9.56 36.81 28.90
C ARG A 403 -9.96 35.73 29.90
N MET A 404 -8.98 34.99 30.41
CA MET A 404 -9.20 34.09 31.55
C MET A 404 -9.36 34.91 32.84
N ASP A 405 -10.33 34.55 33.68
CA ASP A 405 -10.43 35.07 35.05
C ASP A 405 -9.69 34.18 36.07
N VAL A 406 -9.75 34.57 37.34
CA VAL A 406 -9.03 33.91 38.44
C VAL A 406 -9.63 32.54 38.77
N ASP A 407 -10.88 32.32 38.38
CA ASP A 407 -11.65 31.10 38.64
C ASP A 407 -11.55 30.11 37.47
N GLY A 408 -10.82 30.46 36.40
CA GLY A 408 -10.60 29.62 35.23
C GLY A 408 -11.66 29.77 34.13
N TYR A 409 -12.56 30.75 34.22
CA TYR A 409 -13.57 31.01 33.21
C TYR A 409 -13.07 31.97 32.14
N VAL A 410 -13.58 31.80 30.91
CA VAL A 410 -13.35 32.75 29.82
C VAL A 410 -14.35 33.89 29.97
N VAL A 411 -13.88 35.12 30.05
CA VAL A 411 -14.72 36.31 30.25
C VAL A 411 -14.61 37.26 29.07
N ASP A 412 -15.73 37.53 28.41
CA ASP A 412 -15.79 38.54 27.36
C ASP A 412 -15.61 39.94 27.94
N SER A 413 -14.58 40.65 27.48
CA SER A 413 -14.24 41.97 28.00
C SER A 413 -15.32 43.03 27.72
N LYS A 414 -16.14 42.85 26.68
CA LYS A 414 -17.21 43.76 26.25
C LYS A 414 -18.52 43.46 26.95
N THR A 415 -19.01 42.22 26.86
CA THR A 415 -20.32 41.84 27.41
C THR A 415 -20.28 41.49 28.90
N LYS A 416 -19.09 41.22 29.45
CA LYS A 416 -18.87 40.69 30.81
C LYS A 416 -19.50 39.32 31.07
N LYS A 417 -20.01 38.64 30.03
CA LYS A 417 -20.44 37.25 30.11
C LYS A 417 -19.24 36.36 30.48
N ARG A 418 -19.46 35.40 31.38
CA ARG A 418 -18.51 34.35 31.73
C ARG A 418 -18.91 33.06 31.02
N TYR A 419 -17.93 32.31 30.53
CA TYR A 419 -18.13 31.06 29.83
C TYR A 419 -17.35 29.94 30.53
N ASP A 420 -18.03 28.82 30.75
CA ASP A 420 -17.45 27.56 31.21
C ASP A 420 -17.48 26.56 30.05
N PHE A 421 -16.30 26.25 29.52
CA PHE A 421 -16.16 25.31 28.41
C PHE A 421 -15.94 23.87 28.87
N LYS A 422 -16.13 23.56 30.16
CA LYS A 422 -16.06 22.18 30.61
C LYS A 422 -17.05 21.30 29.82
N ASP A 423 -16.54 20.16 29.35
CA ASP A 423 -17.26 19.17 28.56
C ASP A 423 -17.74 19.70 27.19
N ALA A 424 -17.19 20.85 26.72
CA ALA A 424 -17.52 21.42 25.43
C ALA A 424 -16.90 20.60 24.29
N GLU A 425 -17.72 20.22 23.31
CA GLU A 425 -17.24 19.62 22.07
C GLU A 425 -16.63 20.67 21.14
N VAL A 426 -15.42 20.40 20.69
CA VAL A 426 -14.64 21.29 19.82
C VAL A 426 -14.08 20.52 18.63
N VAL A 427 -13.59 21.26 17.65
CA VAL A 427 -12.67 20.76 16.64
C VAL A 427 -11.31 21.38 16.99
N ALA A 428 -10.29 20.53 17.13
CA ALA A 428 -8.92 20.98 17.35
C ALA A 428 -8.11 20.85 16.06
N GLU A 429 -7.37 21.90 15.71
CA GLU A 429 -6.55 21.95 14.51
C GLU A 429 -5.09 22.28 14.88
N ALA A 430 -4.13 21.56 14.33
CA ALA A 430 -2.70 21.82 14.51
C ALA A 430 -1.94 21.69 13.18
N ALA A 431 -1.13 22.69 12.84
CA ALA A 431 -0.32 22.63 11.63
C ALA A 431 0.74 21.52 11.73
N LEU A 432 1.05 20.89 10.59
CA LEU A 432 1.92 19.70 10.55
C LEU A 432 3.34 19.99 11.08
N ASP A 433 3.84 21.21 10.91
CA ASP A 433 5.15 21.67 11.39
C ASP A 433 5.14 22.15 12.86
N LYS A 434 3.99 22.04 13.53
CA LYS A 434 3.77 22.44 14.93
C LYS A 434 3.59 21.26 15.88
N VAL A 435 3.69 20.05 15.36
CA VAL A 435 3.75 18.83 16.15
C VAL A 435 5.22 18.47 16.35
N ASP A 436 5.66 18.48 17.61
CA ASP A 436 7.03 18.14 17.99
C ASP A 436 7.09 16.65 18.39
N LEU A 437 8.17 15.96 17.98
CA LEU A 437 8.43 14.57 18.36
C LEU A 437 9.67 14.46 19.24
N SER A 438 9.64 13.54 20.21
CA SER A 438 10.79 13.23 21.05
C SER A 438 10.93 11.73 21.34
N ASP A 439 12.16 11.29 21.51
CA ASP A 439 12.56 9.96 21.99
C ASP A 439 12.38 9.83 23.52
N ASP A 440 12.32 10.96 24.22
CA ASP A 440 11.93 10.99 25.63
C ASP A 440 10.40 10.88 25.74
N LEU A 441 9.95 9.67 26.10
CA LEU A 441 8.54 9.36 26.26
C LEU A 441 7.86 10.11 27.43
N SER A 442 8.59 10.87 28.25
CA SER A 442 8.03 11.64 29.35
C SER A 442 7.71 13.11 29.01
N VAL A 443 8.15 13.59 27.84
CA VAL A 443 8.12 15.02 27.50
C VAL A 443 6.88 15.42 26.72
N GLY A 444 6.37 14.54 25.85
CA GLY A 444 5.14 14.79 25.10
C GLY A 444 3.86 14.47 25.88
N GLN A 445 2.77 15.09 25.46
CA GLN A 445 1.43 14.86 26.02
C GLN A 445 0.84 13.51 25.58
N SER A 446 1.21 13.04 24.38
CA SER A 446 0.76 11.75 23.83
C SER A 446 1.94 10.87 23.42
N LYS A 447 1.68 9.59 23.13
CA LYS A 447 2.67 8.60 22.70
C LYS A 447 2.11 7.79 21.54
N GLY A 448 2.97 7.50 20.58
CA GLY A 448 2.59 6.64 19.47
C GLY A 448 3.79 6.02 18.77
N SER A 449 3.48 5.22 17.77
CA SER A 449 4.47 4.59 16.88
C SER A 449 4.46 5.28 15.52
N VAL A 450 5.64 5.48 14.94
CA VAL A 450 5.76 5.97 13.56
C VAL A 450 5.29 4.87 12.61
N ILE A 451 4.16 5.06 11.94
CA ILE A 451 3.56 4.06 11.03
C ILE A 451 3.80 4.37 9.55
N ASN A 452 4.28 5.57 9.25
CA ASN A 452 4.57 5.99 7.87
C ASN A 452 5.59 7.13 7.86
N LYS A 453 6.39 7.17 6.80
CA LYS A 453 7.33 8.26 6.53
C LYS A 453 7.45 8.49 5.03
N VAL A 454 7.41 9.75 4.62
CA VAL A 454 7.66 10.18 3.24
C VAL A 454 8.61 11.38 3.26
N TRP A 455 9.60 11.42 2.37
CA TRP A 455 10.46 12.59 2.21
C TRP A 455 9.83 13.58 1.22
N ILE A 456 9.58 14.82 1.67
CA ILE A 456 8.95 15.89 0.90
C ILE A 456 9.97 16.99 0.61
N GLY A 457 10.96 16.69 -0.23
CA GLY A 457 11.92 17.64 -0.79
C GLY A 457 12.93 18.28 0.19
N ASP A 458 12.48 18.74 1.35
CA ASP A 458 13.28 19.40 2.39
C ASP A 458 12.97 18.96 3.84
N HIS A 459 11.99 18.08 4.05
CA HIS A 459 11.64 17.49 5.35
C HIS A 459 10.99 16.11 5.19
N TYR A 460 10.90 15.36 6.29
CA TYR A 460 10.07 14.17 6.39
C TYR A 460 8.66 14.55 6.82
N GLN A 461 7.66 13.98 6.15
CA GLN A 461 6.29 13.89 6.65
C GLN A 461 6.09 12.51 7.27
N LEU A 462 5.75 12.48 8.55
CA LEU A 462 5.53 11.27 9.34
C LEU A 462 4.07 11.16 9.72
N ILE A 463 3.60 9.92 9.90
CA ILE A 463 2.34 9.65 10.60
C ILE A 463 2.69 8.86 11.85
N VAL A 464 2.33 9.42 13.01
CA VAL A 464 2.47 8.78 14.32
C VAL A 464 1.09 8.34 14.79
N ARG A 465 0.92 7.05 15.04
CA ARG A 465 -0.34 6.49 15.54
C ARG A 465 -0.23 6.15 17.01
N THR A 466 -1.17 6.63 17.80
CA THR A 466 -1.30 6.34 19.23
C THR A 466 -1.97 4.99 19.49
N ASP A 467 -1.98 4.55 20.75
CA ASP A 467 -2.58 3.27 21.15
C ASP A 467 -4.12 3.26 21.03
N ASP A 468 -4.74 4.44 21.03
CA ASP A 468 -6.17 4.67 20.81
C ASP A 468 -6.53 4.96 19.33
N ASP A 469 -5.63 4.62 18.40
CA ASP A 469 -5.79 4.75 16.94
C ASP A 469 -5.91 6.21 16.42
N GLU A 470 -5.43 7.19 17.18
CA GLU A 470 -5.35 8.59 16.75
C GLU A 470 -4.08 8.84 15.93
N ASP A 471 -4.20 9.56 14.81
CA ASP A 471 -3.09 9.83 13.90
C ASP A 471 -2.61 11.29 14.03
N PHE A 472 -1.32 11.46 14.32
CA PHE A 472 -0.62 12.74 14.28
C PHE A 472 0.30 12.80 13.07
N VAL A 473 0.02 13.72 12.15
CA VAL A 473 0.85 13.96 10.98
C VAL A 473 1.82 15.09 11.24
N VAL A 474 3.10 14.81 11.02
CA VAL A 474 4.20 15.67 11.47
C VAL A 474 5.18 15.94 10.34
N ASN A 475 5.48 17.22 10.09
CA ASN A 475 6.55 17.65 9.21
C ASN A 475 7.80 17.96 10.04
N THR A 476 8.87 17.19 9.86
CA THR A 476 10.09 17.29 10.67
C THR A 476 11.36 17.13 9.81
N PRO A 477 12.44 17.88 10.10
CA PRO A 477 13.72 17.67 9.42
C PRO A 477 14.44 16.39 9.90
N TYR A 478 13.98 15.78 11.00
CA TYR A 478 14.63 14.64 11.63
C TYR A 478 14.14 13.32 11.04
N ASN A 479 15.06 12.39 10.81
CA ASN A 479 14.75 11.07 10.31
C ASN A 479 14.38 10.13 11.47
N TRP A 480 13.13 9.67 11.47
CA TRP A 480 12.61 8.63 12.36
C TRP A 480 12.35 7.34 11.56
N ASN A 481 12.55 6.17 12.15
CA ASN A 481 12.25 4.90 11.49
C ASN A 481 10.80 4.49 11.74
N GLU A 482 10.25 3.71 10.82
CA GLU A 482 8.97 3.05 11.08
C GLU A 482 9.10 2.12 12.29
N ASN A 483 8.06 2.09 13.12
CA ASN A 483 7.99 1.42 14.42
C ASN A 483 8.80 2.07 15.55
N ASP A 484 9.44 3.22 15.33
CA ASP A 484 9.98 4.01 16.43
C ASP A 484 8.82 4.49 17.32
N ILE A 485 8.96 4.30 18.63
CA ILE A 485 8.02 4.80 19.63
C ILE A 485 8.48 6.20 20.03
N VAL A 486 7.59 7.18 19.89
CA VAL A 486 7.88 8.59 20.12
C VAL A 486 6.82 9.21 21.04
N SER A 487 7.19 10.25 21.76
CA SER A 487 6.21 11.16 22.36
C SER A 487 5.87 12.27 21.38
N VAL A 488 4.61 12.70 21.45
CA VAL A 488 4.04 13.75 20.60
C VAL A 488 3.72 14.95 21.49
N ALA A 489 4.17 16.12 21.07
CA ALA A 489 3.88 17.36 21.75
C ALA A 489 3.35 18.44 20.82
N ILE A 490 2.35 19.19 21.29
CA ILE A 490 1.85 20.39 20.59
C ILE A 490 1.82 21.53 21.60
N LYS A 491 2.35 22.69 21.21
CA LYS A 491 2.37 23.88 22.06
C LYS A 491 0.97 24.49 22.15
N LYS A 492 0.65 25.03 23.32
CA LYS A 492 -0.64 25.66 23.62
C LYS A 492 -1.09 26.67 22.57
N GLU A 493 -0.16 27.52 22.13
CA GLU A 493 -0.42 28.57 21.15
C GLU A 493 -0.59 28.07 19.71
N ASP A 494 -0.19 26.83 19.43
CA ASP A 494 -0.24 26.24 18.09
C ASP A 494 -1.50 25.38 17.86
N ILE A 495 -2.30 25.14 18.91
CA ILE A 495 -3.61 24.47 18.82
C ILE A 495 -4.70 25.51 18.58
N LYS A 496 -5.33 25.41 17.41
CA LYS A 496 -6.54 26.18 17.08
C LYS A 496 -7.77 25.39 17.50
N LEU A 497 -8.76 26.08 18.03
CA LEU A 497 -10.02 25.50 18.48
C LEU A 497 -11.22 26.15 17.81
N ARG A 498 -12.17 25.33 17.38
CA ARG A 498 -13.48 25.75 16.88
C ARG A 498 -14.58 25.04 17.66
N LEU A 499 -15.50 25.80 18.24
CA LEU A 499 -16.65 25.24 18.95
C LEU A 499 -17.63 24.59 17.96
N LYS A 500 -18.15 23.41 18.27
CA LYS A 500 -19.21 22.76 17.45
C LYS A 500 -20.61 23.28 17.76
N GLY A 501 -20.85 23.66 19.01
CA GLY A 501 -22.14 24.14 19.51
C GLY A 501 -22.28 25.66 19.51
N ASP A 502 -23.46 26.14 19.90
CA ASP A 502 -23.69 27.56 20.15
C ASP A 502 -22.94 28.00 21.41
N LEU A 503 -22.26 29.14 21.32
CA LEU A 503 -21.49 29.73 22.40
C LEU A 503 -22.36 30.06 23.62
N ASP A 504 -23.63 30.42 23.40
CA ASP A 504 -24.54 30.78 24.49
C ASP A 504 -24.87 29.60 25.43
N ASN A 505 -24.65 28.35 25.01
CA ASN A 505 -24.86 27.16 25.85
C ASN A 505 -23.86 27.07 27.03
N TYR A 506 -22.75 27.79 26.94
CA TYR A 506 -21.64 27.73 27.89
C TYR A 506 -21.61 28.93 28.84
N VAL A 507 -22.62 29.81 28.80
CA VAL A 507 -22.68 31.01 29.64
C VAL A 507 -23.00 30.62 31.09
N VAL A 508 -22.13 31.04 32.00
CA VAL A 508 -22.34 30.92 33.45
C VAL A 508 -23.08 32.16 33.96
N GLN A 509 -24.14 31.95 34.76
CA GLN A 509 -24.93 33.04 35.37
C GLN A 509 -24.21 33.73 36.52
#